data_AF-E7S820-F1
#
_entry.id   AF-E7S820-F1
#
_cell.length_a   1.000
_cell.length_b   1.000
_cell.length_c   1.000
_cell.angle_alpha   90.00
_cell.angle_beta   90.00
_cell.angle_gamma   90.00
#
_symmetry.space_group_name_H-M   'P 1'
#
loop_
_entity.id
_entity.type
_entity.pdbx_description
1 polymer ?
#
loop_
_entity_poly.entity_id
_entity_poly.type
_entity_poly.pdbx_seq_one_letter_code
_entity_poly.pdbx_strand_id
1 'polypeptide(L)'
;MGKKNRFFVEGIIYQILWIFLSTILFFIIYKIMDNSFVDSVDPELPLDKFASFYFEIGKYIILLLGAVAILIGTFIIQKKRFYVYNQYFESGLNYLKSEDKDLIPFHESLSKERDLFIELHNYNKELEKEYELVYKEKTDLLTYLAHDIKTPLANMIGYITLLKDEKNLSEEQKNKFVDVIYENIRYLNRLSEDFFSYLKFNLNEIPLNLTDVDIKIFFSQWEEEKSLSIKDHLLILEFLNLENSKIKTEPQLLLRIMENLITNAVNYSVKGTSINIKVEEINGMLKISVINDVSPNLNVNWNMVTSKFYRGNLSRRISNNGSGLGLTIVSDIVKHLGGNFEIGEENKRVCAKVILPYILN
;
A
#
# COMPACT_ATOMS: atom_id res chain seq x y z
N MET A 1 -29.31 -17.36 21.00
CA MET A 1 -29.88 -17.85 19.71
C MET A 1 -31.14 -17.10 19.23
N GLY A 2 -31.87 -16.36 20.08
CA GLY A 2 -33.24 -15.89 19.76
C GLY A 2 -33.46 -14.69 18.82
N LYS A 3 -32.44 -13.96 18.37
CA LYS A 3 -32.61 -12.80 17.45
C LYS A 3 -32.29 -13.10 15.98
N LYS A 4 -31.55 -14.18 15.71
CA LYS A 4 -30.80 -14.34 14.44
C LYS A 4 -31.67 -14.54 13.18
N ASN A 5 -32.97 -14.82 13.32
CA ASN A 5 -33.87 -15.00 12.17
C ASN A 5 -35.22 -14.30 12.37
N ARG A 6 -35.33 -13.31 13.28
CA ARG A 6 -36.64 -12.74 13.67
C ARG A 6 -37.43 -12.20 12.49
N PHE A 7 -36.79 -11.48 11.56
CA PHE A 7 -37.45 -11.07 10.33
C PHE A 7 -38.00 -12.29 9.60
N PHE A 8 -37.16 -13.28 9.24
CA PHE A 8 -37.63 -14.45 8.49
C PHE A 8 -38.77 -15.19 9.20
N VAL A 9 -38.65 -15.40 10.52
CA VAL A 9 -39.65 -16.03 11.40
C VAL A 9 -40.95 -15.24 11.44
N GLU A 10 -40.91 -13.91 11.54
CA GLU A 10 -42.10 -13.07 11.53
C GLU A 10 -42.93 -13.25 10.26
N GLY A 11 -42.30 -13.35 9.08
CA GLY A 11 -43.09 -13.61 7.87
C GLY A 11 -43.59 -15.04 7.75
N ILE A 12 -42.90 -16.03 8.31
CA ILE A 12 -43.48 -17.38 8.43
C ILE A 12 -44.72 -17.32 9.33
N ILE A 13 -44.65 -16.60 10.45
CA ILE A 13 -45.80 -16.41 11.35
C ILE A 13 -46.95 -15.71 10.62
N TYR A 14 -46.68 -14.63 9.89
CA TYR A 14 -47.72 -13.93 9.11
C TYR A 14 -48.32 -14.82 8.02
N GLN A 15 -47.55 -15.70 7.40
CA GLN A 15 -48.06 -16.68 6.42
C GLN A 15 -48.94 -17.74 7.08
N ILE A 16 -48.49 -18.32 8.21
CA ILE A 16 -49.28 -19.31 8.95
C ILE A 16 -50.59 -18.68 9.43
N LEU A 17 -50.55 -17.47 9.98
CA LEU A 17 -51.73 -16.73 10.39
C LEU A 17 -52.67 -16.43 9.22
N TRP A 18 -52.14 -16.00 8.08
CA TRP A 18 -52.93 -15.78 6.86
C TRP A 18 -53.60 -17.07 6.39
N ILE A 19 -52.84 -18.16 6.22
CA ILE A 19 -53.38 -19.45 5.78
C ILE A 19 -54.46 -19.92 6.75
N PHE A 20 -54.20 -19.90 8.05
CA PHE A 20 -55.13 -20.36 9.08
C PHE A 20 -56.43 -19.54 9.08
N LEU A 21 -56.32 -18.21 9.16
CA LEU A 21 -57.47 -17.32 9.22
C LEU A 21 -58.29 -17.37 7.92
N SER A 22 -57.63 -17.35 6.76
CA SER A 22 -58.30 -17.44 5.47
C SER A 22 -58.94 -18.81 5.23
N THR A 23 -58.34 -19.90 5.71
CA THR A 23 -58.94 -21.24 5.62
C THR A 23 -60.18 -21.36 6.48
N ILE A 24 -60.15 -20.86 7.73
CA ILE A 24 -61.32 -20.86 8.62
C ILE A 24 -62.43 -20.00 8.04
N LEU A 25 -62.11 -18.78 7.62
CA LEU A 25 -63.08 -17.86 7.04
C LEU A 25 -63.71 -18.46 5.76
N PHE A 26 -62.87 -19.01 4.88
CA PHE A 26 -63.35 -19.68 3.68
C PHE A 26 -64.23 -20.88 4.00
N PHE A 27 -63.88 -21.71 4.99
CA PHE A 27 -64.68 -22.85 5.42
C PHE A 27 -66.05 -22.43 5.97
N ILE A 28 -66.11 -21.36 6.77
CA ILE A 28 -67.36 -20.81 7.30
C ILE A 28 -68.25 -20.31 6.15
N ILE A 29 -67.69 -19.49 5.24
CA ILE A 29 -68.41 -18.95 4.09
C ILE A 29 -68.89 -20.10 3.19
N TYR A 30 -68.02 -21.06 2.91
CA TYR A 30 -68.34 -22.25 2.12
C TYR A 30 -69.49 -23.02 2.75
N LYS A 31 -69.45 -23.31 4.05
CA LYS A 31 -70.55 -24.03 4.74
C LYS A 31 -71.87 -23.28 4.71
N ILE A 32 -71.87 -21.96 4.93
CA ILE A 32 -73.09 -21.14 4.88
C ILE A 32 -73.69 -21.22 3.47
N MET A 33 -72.86 -21.05 2.46
CA MET A 33 -73.27 -21.11 1.06
C MET A 33 -73.77 -22.51 0.70
N ASP A 34 -73.02 -23.55 1.01
CA ASP A 34 -73.34 -24.96 0.74
C ASP A 34 -74.66 -25.38 1.40
N ASN A 35 -74.85 -25.08 2.69
CA ASN A 35 -76.12 -25.31 3.37
C ASN A 35 -77.28 -24.54 2.72
N SER A 36 -77.09 -23.26 2.37
CA SER A 36 -78.14 -22.47 1.71
C SER A 36 -78.53 -23.06 0.35
N PHE A 37 -77.57 -23.63 -0.37
CA PHE A 37 -77.82 -24.33 -1.62
C PHE A 37 -78.57 -25.65 -1.40
N VAL A 38 -78.15 -26.46 -0.43
CA VAL A 38 -78.81 -27.72 -0.08
C VAL A 38 -80.25 -27.48 0.37
N ASP A 39 -80.50 -26.50 1.23
CA ASP A 39 -81.83 -26.17 1.75
C ASP A 39 -82.78 -25.60 0.66
N SER A 40 -82.23 -25.10 -0.45
CA SER A 40 -83.01 -24.57 -1.57
C SER A 40 -83.53 -25.64 -2.54
N VAL A 41 -83.06 -26.89 -2.42
CA VAL A 41 -83.40 -28.00 -3.31
C VAL A 41 -84.45 -28.89 -2.66
N ASP A 42 -85.58 -29.09 -3.33
CA ASP A 42 -86.63 -30.02 -2.89
C ASP A 42 -86.21 -31.48 -3.17
N PRO A 43 -86.08 -32.34 -2.15
CA PRO A 43 -85.65 -33.72 -2.31
C PRO A 43 -86.68 -34.61 -3.04
N GLU A 44 -87.93 -34.18 -3.18
CA GLU A 44 -88.98 -34.96 -3.86
C GLU A 44 -89.05 -34.68 -5.38
N LEU A 45 -88.33 -33.68 -5.88
CA LEU A 45 -88.30 -33.29 -7.29
C LEU A 45 -86.96 -33.63 -7.95
N PRO A 46 -86.95 -33.95 -9.27
CA PRO A 46 -85.70 -34.11 -10.01
C PRO A 46 -84.89 -32.81 -9.99
N LEU A 47 -83.59 -32.93 -9.74
CA LEU A 47 -82.64 -31.80 -9.72
C LEU A 47 -82.75 -30.98 -11.01
N ASP A 48 -82.84 -29.67 -10.87
CA ASP A 48 -82.71 -28.77 -12.01
C ASP A 48 -81.26 -28.76 -12.52
N LYS A 49 -81.06 -28.22 -13.73
CA LYS A 49 -79.74 -28.24 -14.38
C LYS A 49 -78.66 -27.54 -13.54
N PHE A 50 -79.04 -26.53 -12.77
CA PHE A 50 -78.12 -25.74 -11.96
C PHE A 50 -77.69 -26.50 -10.70
N ALA A 51 -78.64 -27.10 -9.97
CA ALA A 51 -78.34 -27.94 -8.80
C ALA A 51 -77.54 -29.18 -9.19
N SER A 52 -77.86 -29.83 -10.33
CA SER A 52 -77.07 -30.94 -10.87
C SER A 52 -75.61 -30.55 -11.11
N PHE A 53 -75.37 -29.40 -11.76
CA PHE A 53 -74.03 -28.88 -11.99
C PHE A 53 -73.27 -28.60 -10.69
N TYR A 54 -73.95 -27.99 -9.71
CA TYR A 54 -73.37 -27.67 -8.41
C TYR A 54 -72.89 -28.92 -7.66
N PHE A 55 -73.74 -29.94 -7.56
CA PHE A 55 -73.44 -31.17 -6.82
C PHE A 55 -72.43 -32.09 -7.51
N GLU A 56 -72.40 -32.10 -8.85
CA GLU A 56 -71.45 -32.89 -9.64
C GLU A 56 -70.03 -32.29 -9.61
N ILE A 57 -69.89 -31.01 -9.97
CA ILE A 57 -68.57 -30.38 -10.21
C ILE A 57 -68.44 -29.01 -9.53
N GLY A 58 -69.51 -28.21 -9.48
CA GLY A 58 -69.47 -26.81 -9.03
C GLY A 58 -68.86 -26.63 -7.62
N LYS A 59 -69.22 -27.48 -6.66
CA LYS A 59 -68.66 -27.44 -5.29
C LYS A 59 -67.14 -27.59 -5.26
N TYR A 60 -66.58 -28.46 -6.11
CA TYR A 60 -65.13 -28.67 -6.18
C TYR A 60 -64.41 -27.48 -6.84
N ILE A 61 -65.04 -26.82 -7.81
CA ILE A 61 -64.52 -25.59 -8.42
C ILE A 61 -64.42 -24.48 -7.37
N ILE A 62 -65.43 -24.32 -6.51
CA ILE A 62 -65.42 -23.29 -5.45
C ILE A 62 -64.31 -23.56 -4.43
N LEU A 63 -64.13 -24.82 -4.02
CA LEU A 63 -63.02 -25.22 -3.15
C LEU A 63 -61.65 -24.93 -3.79
N LEU A 64 -61.50 -25.21 -5.09
CA LEU A 64 -60.27 -24.92 -5.84
C LEU A 64 -60.00 -23.41 -5.89
N LEU A 65 -61.00 -22.59 -6.19
CA LEU A 65 -60.86 -21.13 -6.25
C LEU A 65 -60.47 -20.55 -4.88
N GLY A 66 -61.04 -21.07 -3.79
CA GLY A 66 -60.66 -20.70 -2.42
C GLY A 66 -59.20 -21.02 -2.12
N ALA A 67 -58.76 -22.24 -2.46
CA ALA A 67 -57.36 -22.64 -2.29
C ALA A 67 -56.39 -21.75 -3.09
N VAL A 68 -56.73 -21.42 -4.34
CA VAL A 68 -55.93 -20.52 -5.19
C VAL A 68 -55.88 -19.10 -4.59
N ALA A 69 -56.99 -18.57 -4.07
CA ALA A 69 -57.01 -17.25 -3.44
C ALA A 69 -56.11 -17.19 -2.19
N ILE A 70 -56.13 -18.24 -1.36
CA ILE A 70 -55.25 -18.35 -0.19
C ILE A 70 -53.78 -18.36 -0.63
N LEU A 71 -53.44 -19.15 -1.66
CA LEU A 71 -52.09 -19.20 -2.24
C LEU A 71 -51.64 -17.84 -2.76
N ILE A 72 -52.47 -17.12 -3.50
CA ILE A 72 -52.17 -15.77 -4.00
C ILE A 72 -51.85 -14.83 -2.83
N GLY A 73 -52.63 -14.88 -1.75
CA GLY A 73 -52.36 -14.08 -0.56
C GLY A 73 -51.00 -14.39 0.08
N THR A 74 -50.62 -15.66 0.18
CA THR A 74 -49.28 -16.05 0.68
C THR A 74 -48.16 -15.50 -0.19
N PHE A 75 -48.34 -15.52 -1.52
CA PHE A 75 -47.37 -14.99 -2.47
C PHE A 75 -47.21 -13.47 -2.35
N ILE A 76 -48.31 -12.73 -2.17
CA ILE A 76 -48.29 -11.28 -1.96
C ILE A 76 -47.49 -10.92 -0.69
N ILE A 77 -47.72 -11.65 0.41
CA ILE A 77 -46.98 -11.45 1.67
C ILE A 77 -45.48 -11.70 1.45
N GLN A 78 -45.11 -12.78 0.76
CA GLN A 78 -43.71 -13.07 0.43
C GLN A 78 -43.08 -11.96 -0.40
N LYS A 79 -43.75 -11.54 -1.48
CA LYS A 79 -43.26 -10.51 -2.39
C LYS A 79 -42.97 -9.20 -1.66
N LYS A 80 -43.88 -8.73 -0.79
CA LYS A 80 -43.68 -7.49 -0.02
C LYS A 80 -42.45 -7.57 0.89
N ARG A 81 -42.23 -8.72 1.54
CA ARG A 81 -41.08 -8.90 2.44
C ARG A 81 -39.76 -9.03 1.70
N PHE A 82 -39.77 -9.76 0.60
CA PHE A 82 -38.60 -9.87 -0.29
C PHE A 82 -38.19 -8.49 -0.81
N TYR A 83 -39.16 -7.64 -1.19
CA TYR A 83 -38.89 -6.27 -1.62
C TYR A 83 -38.15 -5.45 -0.56
N VAL A 84 -38.59 -5.49 0.70
CA VAL A 84 -37.92 -4.79 1.82
C VAL A 84 -36.51 -5.34 2.06
N TYR A 85 -36.35 -6.67 2.04
CA TYR A 85 -35.02 -7.29 2.16
C TYR A 85 -34.08 -6.83 1.04
N ASN A 86 -34.57 -6.81 -0.20
CA ASN A 86 -33.78 -6.37 -1.35
C ASN A 86 -33.37 -4.90 -1.22
N GLN A 87 -34.23 -4.03 -0.66
CA GLN A 87 -33.85 -2.64 -0.38
C GLN A 87 -32.68 -2.52 0.61
N TYR A 88 -32.64 -3.36 1.66
CA TYR A 88 -31.50 -3.38 2.58
C TYR A 88 -30.22 -3.80 1.86
N PHE A 89 -30.29 -4.84 1.02
CA PHE A 89 -29.13 -5.33 0.29
C PHE A 89 -28.61 -4.31 -0.73
N GLU A 90 -29.49 -3.70 -1.52
CA GLU A 90 -29.14 -2.63 -2.47
C GLU A 90 -28.52 -1.43 -1.75
N SER A 91 -29.09 -1.00 -0.61
CA SER A 91 -28.50 0.06 0.21
C SER A 91 -27.10 -0.30 0.71
N GLY A 92 -26.88 -1.55 1.12
CA GLY A 92 -25.56 -2.07 1.48
C GLY A 92 -24.56 -2.00 0.33
N LEU A 93 -24.97 -2.40 -0.88
CA LEU A 93 -24.13 -2.36 -2.07
C LEU A 93 -23.78 -0.92 -2.51
N ASN A 94 -24.75 0.00 -2.50
CA ASN A 94 -24.51 1.40 -2.85
C ASN A 94 -23.58 2.09 -1.84
N TYR A 95 -23.71 1.75 -0.55
CA TYR A 95 -22.80 2.21 0.48
C TYR A 95 -21.37 1.70 0.26
N LEU A 96 -21.19 0.44 -0.15
CA LEU A 96 -19.87 -0.09 -0.52
C LEU A 96 -19.25 0.61 -1.72
N LYS A 97 -20.06 1.02 -2.70
CA LYS A 97 -19.62 1.79 -3.87
C LYS A 97 -19.40 3.27 -3.59
N SER A 98 -19.66 3.72 -2.36
CA SER A 98 -19.63 5.14 -1.99
C SER A 98 -20.59 6.03 -2.81
N GLU A 99 -21.61 5.43 -3.43
CA GLU A 99 -22.68 6.17 -4.14
C GLU A 99 -23.63 6.83 -3.14
N ASP A 100 -23.92 6.11 -2.04
CA ASP A 100 -24.72 6.59 -0.92
C ASP A 100 -23.85 6.78 0.32
N LYS A 101 -24.09 7.88 1.06
CA LYS A 101 -23.32 8.21 2.28
C LYS A 101 -23.81 7.46 3.51
N ASP A 102 -25.07 7.05 3.51
CA ASP A 102 -25.74 6.50 4.69
C ASP A 102 -26.45 5.20 4.34
N LEU A 103 -26.36 4.22 5.25
CA LEU A 103 -27.14 3.00 5.18
C LEU A 103 -28.57 3.28 5.67
N ILE A 104 -29.56 2.75 4.95
CA ILE A 104 -30.93 2.68 5.46
C ILE A 104 -30.91 1.88 6.78
N PRO A 105 -31.71 2.23 7.81
CA PRO A 105 -31.77 1.46 9.04
C PRO A 105 -32.24 0.02 8.78
N PHE A 106 -31.31 -0.93 8.88
CA PHE A 106 -31.57 -2.36 8.74
C PHE A 106 -32.50 -2.83 9.86
N HIS A 107 -33.32 -3.83 9.54
CA HIS A 107 -34.08 -4.55 10.56
C HIS A 107 -33.12 -5.13 11.63
N GLU A 108 -33.52 -5.14 12.90
CA GLU A 108 -32.66 -5.55 14.03
C GLU A 108 -32.05 -6.95 13.83
N SER A 109 -32.80 -7.88 13.24
CA SER A 109 -32.31 -9.23 12.96
C SER A 109 -31.25 -9.31 11.86
N LEU A 110 -31.10 -8.25 11.05
CA LEU A 110 -30.11 -8.12 9.97
C LEU A 110 -28.94 -7.22 10.39
N SER A 111 -28.74 -7.00 11.69
CA SER A 111 -27.67 -6.16 12.20
C SER A 111 -26.29 -6.69 11.79
N LYS A 112 -26.13 -8.01 11.65
CA LYS A 112 -24.85 -8.63 11.27
C LYS A 112 -24.46 -8.32 9.84
N GLU A 113 -25.43 -8.37 8.93
CA GLU A 113 -25.25 -8.03 7.52
C GLU A 113 -24.91 -6.55 7.38
N ARG A 114 -25.60 -5.68 8.13
CA ARG A 114 -25.25 -4.25 8.23
C ARG A 114 -23.82 -4.07 8.71
N ASP A 115 -23.44 -4.71 9.81
CA ASP A 115 -22.12 -4.57 10.41
C ASP A 115 -21.02 -5.06 9.43
N LEU A 116 -21.29 -6.12 8.65
CA LEU A 116 -20.40 -6.59 7.58
C LEU A 116 -20.25 -5.55 6.45
N PHE A 117 -21.34 -4.90 6.02
CA PHE A 117 -21.25 -3.83 5.02
C PHE A 117 -20.41 -2.65 5.53
N ILE A 118 -20.54 -2.29 6.81
CA ILE A 118 -19.73 -1.24 7.44
C ILE A 118 -18.25 -1.64 7.49
N GLU A 119 -17.96 -2.89 7.89
CA GLU A 119 -16.60 -3.42 7.93
C GLU A 119 -15.94 -3.41 6.54
N LEU A 120 -16.64 -3.92 5.53
CA LEU A 120 -16.16 -3.92 4.14
C LEU A 120 -15.97 -2.51 3.58
N HIS A 121 -16.87 -1.56 3.89
CA HIS A 121 -16.71 -0.17 3.48
C HIS A 121 -15.45 0.46 4.09
N ASN A 122 -15.22 0.25 5.39
CA ASN A 122 -14.04 0.75 6.06
C ASN A 122 -12.76 0.12 5.49
N TYR A 123 -12.77 -1.19 5.25
CA TYR A 123 -11.65 -1.89 4.63
C TYR A 123 -11.35 -1.37 3.22
N ASN A 124 -12.37 -1.18 2.36
CA ASN A 124 -12.19 -0.61 1.03
C ASN A 124 -11.59 0.80 1.10
N LYS A 125 -12.06 1.63 2.04
CA LYS A 125 -11.54 2.99 2.23
C LYS A 125 -10.10 3.01 2.73
N GLU A 126 -9.70 2.06 3.56
CA GLU A 126 -8.30 1.90 3.98
C GLU A 126 -7.43 1.47 2.80
N LEU A 127 -7.90 0.50 2.02
CA LEU A 127 -7.22 0.03 0.82
C LEU A 127 -7.06 1.13 -0.24
N GLU A 128 -8.08 1.95 -0.46
CA GLU A 128 -8.01 3.11 -1.36
C GLU A 128 -6.94 4.11 -0.91
N LYS A 129 -6.89 4.44 0.38
CA LYS A 129 -5.86 5.34 0.92
C LYS A 129 -4.46 4.77 0.75
N GLU A 130 -4.28 3.47 1.00
CA GLU A 130 -2.99 2.80 0.81
C GLU A 130 -2.57 2.85 -0.66
N TYR A 131 -3.50 2.57 -1.57
CA TYR A 131 -3.28 2.70 -3.02
C TYR A 131 -2.92 4.12 -3.44
N GLU A 132 -3.63 5.14 -2.94
CA GLU A 132 -3.33 6.55 -3.23
C GLU A 132 -1.93 6.95 -2.73
N LEU A 133 -1.54 6.49 -1.54
CA LEU A 133 -0.20 6.74 -0.99
C LEU A 133 0.88 6.12 -1.87
N VAL A 134 0.75 4.84 -2.23
CA VAL A 134 1.71 4.14 -3.10
C VAL A 134 1.76 4.78 -4.49
N TYR A 135 0.59 5.12 -5.05
CA TYR A 135 0.51 5.76 -6.36
C TYR A 135 1.17 7.13 -6.37
N LYS A 136 0.94 7.93 -5.32
CA LYS A 136 1.58 9.23 -5.13
C LYS A 136 3.09 9.08 -4.99
N GLU A 137 3.58 8.16 -4.15
CA GLU A 137 5.02 7.90 -4.02
C GLU A 137 5.67 7.54 -5.35
N LYS A 138 5.02 6.69 -6.15
CA LYS A 138 5.49 6.31 -7.49
C LYS A 138 5.52 7.51 -8.44
N THR A 139 4.52 8.37 -8.38
CA THR A 139 4.40 9.55 -9.24
C THR A 139 5.43 10.63 -8.88
N ASP A 140 5.63 10.87 -7.60
CA ASP A 140 6.64 11.79 -7.07
C ASP A 140 8.05 11.31 -7.47
N LEU A 141 8.33 10.01 -7.31
CA LEU A 141 9.57 9.36 -7.78
C LEU A 141 9.85 9.64 -9.26
N LEU A 142 8.88 9.37 -10.14
CA LEU A 142 9.05 9.60 -11.58
C LEU A 142 9.27 11.08 -11.91
N THR A 143 8.58 11.97 -11.20
CA THR A 143 8.72 13.42 -11.38
C THR A 143 10.12 13.90 -10.99
N TYR A 144 10.65 13.45 -9.85
CA TYR A 144 12.00 13.79 -9.41
C TYR A 144 13.06 13.28 -10.39
N LEU A 145 12.95 12.03 -10.85
CA LEU A 145 13.87 11.46 -11.84
C LEU A 145 13.86 12.25 -13.15
N ALA A 146 12.67 12.59 -13.66
CA ALA A 146 12.56 13.36 -14.89
C ALA A 146 13.25 14.73 -14.75
N HIS A 147 13.07 15.42 -13.62
CA HIS A 147 13.71 16.71 -13.36
C HIS A 147 15.24 16.60 -13.28
N ASP A 148 15.75 15.63 -12.52
CA ASP A 148 17.19 15.48 -12.27
C ASP A 148 17.95 14.90 -13.46
N ILE A 149 17.25 14.23 -14.40
CA ILE A 149 17.81 13.87 -15.72
C ILE A 149 17.81 15.08 -16.67
N LYS A 150 16.73 15.89 -16.67
CA LYS A 150 16.56 17.01 -17.62
C LYS A 150 17.65 18.07 -17.47
N THR A 151 18.02 18.41 -16.24
CA THR A 151 19.04 19.44 -15.95
C THR A 151 20.42 19.14 -16.53
N PRO A 152 21.09 18.01 -16.20
CA PRO A 152 22.40 17.68 -16.76
C PRO A 152 22.34 17.47 -18.28
N LEU A 153 21.22 16.93 -18.80
CA LEU A 153 21.03 16.78 -20.24
C LEU A 153 20.97 18.14 -20.96
N ALA A 154 20.19 19.10 -20.44
CA ALA A 154 20.11 20.44 -20.99
C ALA A 154 21.47 21.16 -20.93
N ASN A 155 22.22 21.00 -19.83
CA ASN A 155 23.57 21.54 -19.71
C ASN A 155 24.51 20.96 -20.77
N MET A 156 24.52 19.63 -20.95
CA MET A 156 25.34 18.98 -21.99
C MET A 156 24.98 19.47 -23.39
N ILE A 157 23.68 19.56 -23.71
CA ILE A 157 23.22 20.10 -25.00
C ILE A 157 23.74 21.53 -25.19
N GLY A 158 23.67 22.37 -24.15
CA GLY A 158 24.19 23.73 -24.18
C GLY A 158 25.69 23.80 -24.46
N TYR A 159 26.52 23.05 -23.72
CA TYR A 159 27.97 23.03 -23.93
C TYR A 159 28.38 22.41 -25.27
N ILE A 160 27.69 21.36 -25.73
CA ILE A 160 27.91 20.77 -27.06
C ILE A 160 27.54 21.79 -28.15
N THR A 161 26.46 22.54 -27.98
CA THR A 161 26.06 23.61 -28.91
C THR A 161 27.12 24.70 -28.97
N LEU A 162 27.63 25.15 -27.82
CA LEU A 162 28.73 26.12 -27.77
C LEU A 162 29.99 25.58 -28.46
N LEU A 163 30.39 24.34 -28.21
CA LEU A 163 31.54 23.70 -28.86
C LEU A 163 31.37 23.60 -30.39
N LYS A 164 30.14 23.46 -30.87
CA LYS A 164 29.82 23.30 -32.30
C LYS A 164 29.72 24.65 -33.04
N ASP A 165 29.06 25.62 -32.43
CA ASP A 165 28.66 26.86 -33.09
C ASP A 165 29.67 28.01 -32.89
N GLU A 166 30.40 28.02 -31.77
CA GLU A 166 31.42 29.05 -31.48
C GLU A 166 32.78 28.70 -32.11
N LYS A 167 33.18 29.48 -33.12
CA LYS A 167 34.41 29.23 -33.89
C LYS A 167 35.69 29.73 -33.20
N ASN A 168 35.58 30.59 -32.20
CA ASN A 168 36.70 31.28 -31.56
C ASN A 168 36.92 30.88 -30.08
N LEU A 169 36.70 29.60 -29.75
CA LEU A 169 36.98 29.08 -28.41
C LEU A 169 38.48 28.81 -28.23
N SER A 170 39.04 29.27 -27.10
CA SER A 170 40.40 28.88 -26.71
C SER A 170 40.45 27.39 -26.32
N GLU A 171 41.64 26.78 -26.38
CA GLU A 171 41.83 25.40 -25.93
C GLU A 171 41.45 25.20 -24.45
N GLU A 172 41.68 26.21 -23.61
CA GLU A 172 41.27 26.20 -22.21
C GLU A 172 39.74 26.15 -22.07
N GLN A 173 39.00 26.93 -22.87
CA GLN A 173 37.54 26.91 -22.87
C GLN A 173 36.99 25.57 -23.36
N LYS A 174 37.59 25.00 -24.42
CA LYS A 174 37.20 23.68 -24.94
C LYS A 174 37.38 22.60 -23.88
N ASN A 175 38.55 22.55 -23.24
CA ASN A 175 38.83 21.60 -22.17
C ASN A 175 37.82 21.75 -21.02
N LYS A 176 37.56 22.99 -20.58
CA LYS A 176 36.55 23.24 -19.54
C LYS A 176 35.15 22.77 -19.94
N PHE A 177 34.73 22.96 -21.19
CA PHE A 177 33.43 22.51 -21.66
C PHE A 177 33.35 20.98 -21.72
N VAL A 178 34.42 20.32 -22.20
CA VAL A 178 34.53 18.86 -22.22
C VAL A 178 34.48 18.30 -20.80
N ASP A 179 35.19 18.91 -19.84
CA ASP A 179 35.17 18.52 -18.43
C ASP A 179 33.75 18.63 -17.85
N VAL A 180 33.04 19.73 -18.13
CA VAL A 180 31.65 19.89 -17.67
C VAL A 180 30.73 18.84 -18.29
N ILE A 181 30.87 18.52 -19.57
CA ILE A 181 30.10 17.45 -20.21
C ILE A 181 30.41 16.10 -19.55
N TYR A 182 31.68 15.79 -19.33
CA TYR A 182 32.13 14.55 -18.73
C TYR A 182 31.57 14.35 -17.31
N GLU A 183 31.60 15.38 -16.48
CA GLU A 183 31.02 15.34 -15.14
C GLU A 183 29.49 15.14 -15.18
N ASN A 184 28.77 15.76 -16.12
CA ASN A 184 27.33 15.52 -16.28
C ASN A 184 27.01 14.09 -16.75
N ILE A 185 27.85 13.47 -17.60
CA ILE A 185 27.69 12.06 -18.01
C ILE A 185 27.89 11.13 -16.81
N ARG A 186 28.97 11.35 -16.02
CA ARG A 186 29.21 10.56 -14.80
C ARG A 186 28.06 10.70 -13.81
N TYR A 187 27.54 11.91 -13.64
CA TYR A 187 26.38 12.15 -12.78
C TYR A 187 25.15 11.37 -13.24
N LEU A 188 24.81 11.42 -14.55
CA LEU A 188 23.68 10.66 -15.09
C LEU A 188 23.87 9.14 -14.94
N ASN A 189 25.09 8.62 -15.13
CA ASN A 189 25.37 7.20 -14.93
C ASN A 189 25.14 6.80 -13.47
N ARG A 190 25.64 7.59 -12.51
CA ARG A 190 25.40 7.36 -11.08
C ARG A 190 23.92 7.42 -10.74
N LEU A 191 23.18 8.41 -11.26
CA LEU A 191 21.74 8.55 -11.04
C LEU A 191 20.98 7.32 -11.55
N SER A 192 21.37 6.79 -12.71
CA SER A 192 20.83 5.55 -13.28
C SER A 192 21.09 4.34 -12.37
N GLU A 193 22.33 4.17 -11.93
CA GLU A 193 22.72 3.08 -11.02
C GLU A 193 21.99 3.14 -9.67
N ASP A 194 21.86 4.34 -9.09
CA ASP A 194 21.07 4.57 -7.88
C ASP A 194 19.61 4.16 -8.08
N PHE A 195 19.02 4.57 -9.21
CA PHE A 195 17.62 4.25 -9.53
C PHE A 195 17.38 2.75 -9.74
N PHE A 196 18.21 2.09 -10.53
CA PHE A 196 18.10 0.63 -10.73
C PHE A 196 18.19 -0.14 -9.42
N SER A 197 18.97 0.38 -8.50
CA SER A 197 19.23 -0.30 -7.24
C SER A 197 18.13 -0.06 -6.23
N TYR A 198 17.55 1.14 -6.25
CA TYR A 198 16.28 1.40 -5.58
C TYR A 198 15.19 0.42 -6.05
N LEU A 199 15.02 0.23 -7.37
CA LEU A 199 14.03 -0.73 -7.89
C LEU A 199 14.30 -2.16 -7.41
N LYS A 200 15.58 -2.55 -7.39
CA LYS A 200 16.03 -3.86 -6.94
C LYS A 200 15.68 -4.16 -5.48
N PHE A 201 15.92 -3.23 -4.55
CA PHE A 201 15.61 -3.44 -3.13
C PHE A 201 14.13 -3.31 -2.80
N ASN A 202 13.43 -2.39 -3.45
CA ASN A 202 12.03 -2.12 -3.13
C ASN A 202 11.07 -3.24 -3.60
N LEU A 203 11.53 -4.12 -4.50
CA LEU A 203 10.76 -5.28 -4.96
C LEU A 203 10.96 -6.53 -4.09
N ASN A 204 11.83 -6.52 -3.07
CA ASN A 204 12.09 -7.66 -2.15
C ASN A 204 12.40 -9.02 -2.85
N GLU A 205 12.71 -9.02 -4.14
CA GLU A 205 12.84 -10.23 -4.95
C GLU A 205 14.29 -10.71 -5.13
N ILE A 206 15.25 -10.09 -4.44
CA ILE A 206 16.66 -10.42 -4.62
C ILE A 206 17.11 -11.38 -3.53
N PRO A 207 17.49 -12.63 -3.88
CA PRO A 207 18.14 -13.51 -2.93
C PRO A 207 19.50 -12.94 -2.54
N LEU A 208 19.77 -12.88 -1.23
CA LEU A 208 21.08 -12.50 -0.70
C LEU A 208 22.11 -13.56 -1.05
N ASN A 209 23.21 -13.14 -1.70
CA ASN A 209 24.35 -14.02 -1.96
C ASN A 209 25.37 -13.85 -0.83
N LEU A 210 25.07 -14.45 0.32
CA LEU A 210 25.89 -14.34 1.52
C LEU A 210 27.19 -15.13 1.39
N THR A 211 28.29 -14.47 1.73
CA THR A 211 29.64 -15.04 1.78
C THR A 211 30.32 -14.65 3.09
N ASP A 212 31.31 -15.43 3.52
CA ASP A 212 32.13 -15.04 4.67
C ASP A 212 33.12 -13.96 4.25
N VAL A 213 32.95 -12.75 4.78
CA VAL A 213 33.77 -11.57 4.48
C VAL A 213 34.63 -11.23 5.68
N ASP A 214 35.96 -11.18 5.49
CA ASP A 214 36.86 -10.65 6.51
C ASP A 214 36.83 -9.11 6.49
N ILE A 215 36.26 -8.54 7.55
CA ILE A 215 36.05 -7.10 7.73
C ILE A 215 37.36 -6.33 7.75
N LYS A 216 38.42 -6.85 8.36
CA LYS A 216 39.70 -6.12 8.39
C LYS A 216 40.27 -6.01 6.98
N ILE A 217 40.29 -7.12 6.25
CA ILE A 217 40.78 -7.15 4.87
C ILE A 217 39.93 -6.24 3.98
N PHE A 218 38.60 -6.35 4.05
CA PHE A 218 37.68 -5.56 3.25
C PHE A 218 37.88 -4.06 3.46
N PHE A 219 37.88 -3.60 4.71
CA PHE A 219 37.99 -2.16 4.99
C PHE A 219 39.39 -1.61 4.70
N SER A 220 40.45 -2.39 4.92
CA SER A 220 41.82 -1.97 4.55
C SER A 220 41.99 -1.84 3.04
N GLN A 221 41.46 -2.77 2.24
CA GLN A 221 41.47 -2.66 0.77
C GLN A 221 40.66 -1.46 0.29
N TRP A 222 39.48 -1.25 0.87
CA TRP A 222 38.63 -0.12 0.54
C TRP A 222 39.28 1.22 0.91
N GLU A 223 39.93 1.32 2.07
CA GLU A 223 40.68 2.52 2.48
C GLU A 223 41.84 2.82 1.51
N GLU A 224 42.61 1.80 1.13
CA GLU A 224 43.72 1.95 0.18
C GLU A 224 43.23 2.53 -1.15
N GLU A 225 42.13 1.98 -1.70
CA GLU A 225 41.51 2.49 -2.92
C GLU A 225 41.02 3.94 -2.77
N LYS A 226 40.35 4.25 -1.65
CA LYS A 226 39.73 5.57 -1.46
C LYS A 226 40.70 6.67 -1.08
N SER A 227 41.73 6.36 -0.31
CA SER A 227 42.77 7.33 0.09
C SER A 227 43.43 7.99 -1.13
N LEU A 228 43.53 7.29 -2.26
CA LEU A 228 44.05 7.83 -3.52
C LEU A 228 43.07 8.75 -4.26
N SER A 229 41.76 8.56 -4.04
CA SER A 229 40.69 9.29 -4.72
C SER A 229 40.25 10.56 -3.99
N ILE A 230 40.38 10.59 -2.66
CA ILE A 230 39.94 11.70 -1.80
C ILE A 230 41.09 12.70 -1.66
N LYS A 231 41.06 13.78 -2.45
CA LYS A 231 42.16 14.77 -2.51
C LYS A 231 42.11 15.87 -1.43
N ASP A 232 40.93 16.12 -0.84
CA ASP A 232 40.68 17.29 0.03
C ASP A 232 40.43 16.94 1.52
N HIS A 233 40.48 15.66 1.89
CA HIS A 233 40.18 15.18 3.24
C HIS A 233 41.14 14.07 3.66
N LEU A 234 41.44 13.99 4.95
CA LEU A 234 42.20 12.87 5.51
C LEU A 234 41.25 11.74 5.90
N LEU A 235 41.39 10.58 5.27
CA LEU A 235 40.66 9.37 5.67
C LEU A 235 41.39 8.71 6.85
N ILE A 236 40.66 8.40 7.92
CA ILE A 236 41.21 7.72 9.09
C ILE A 236 40.36 6.49 9.39
N LEU A 237 40.90 5.29 9.15
CA LEU A 237 40.27 4.03 9.51
C LEU A 237 40.78 3.52 10.87
N GLU A 238 39.86 3.26 11.79
CA GLU A 238 40.13 2.73 13.12
C GLU A 238 39.35 1.43 13.34
N PHE A 239 40.04 0.36 13.74
CA PHE A 239 39.43 -0.88 14.20
C PHE A 239 39.44 -0.95 15.72
N LEU A 240 38.28 -1.15 16.34
CA LEU A 240 38.13 -1.20 17.80
C LEU A 240 37.44 -2.51 18.23
N ASN A 241 38.02 -3.24 19.19
CA ASN A 241 37.42 -4.45 19.78
C ASN A 241 36.92 -5.51 18.77
N LEU A 242 37.57 -5.62 17.61
CA LEU A 242 37.12 -6.52 16.54
C LEU A 242 37.68 -7.93 16.74
N GLU A 243 37.03 -8.68 17.65
CA GLU A 243 37.40 -10.04 18.03
C GLU A 243 37.05 -11.05 16.93
N ASN A 244 35.85 -10.92 16.35
CA ASN A 244 35.45 -11.68 15.17
C ASN A 244 35.67 -10.84 13.90
N SER A 245 36.58 -11.28 13.02
CA SER A 245 36.83 -10.58 11.76
C SER A 245 35.87 -10.96 10.63
N LYS A 246 35.10 -12.05 10.77
CA LYS A 246 34.29 -12.59 9.66
C LYS A 246 32.80 -12.38 9.88
N ILE A 247 32.15 -11.73 8.93
CA ILE A 247 30.69 -11.56 8.86
C ILE A 247 30.13 -12.34 7.66
N LYS A 248 28.93 -12.91 7.81
CA LYS A 248 28.17 -13.41 6.65
C LYS A 248 27.40 -12.27 6.00
N THR A 249 27.90 -11.78 4.87
CA THR A 249 27.27 -10.67 4.13
C THR A 249 27.54 -10.78 2.64
N GLU A 250 26.91 -9.91 1.86
CA GLU A 250 27.22 -9.73 0.45
C GLU A 250 28.20 -8.54 0.29
N PRO A 251 29.47 -8.78 -0.14
CA PRO A 251 30.50 -7.75 -0.19
C PRO A 251 30.11 -6.52 -1.01
N GLN A 252 29.36 -6.72 -2.09
CA GLN A 252 28.92 -5.64 -2.98
C GLN A 252 27.95 -4.68 -2.27
N LEU A 253 27.13 -5.20 -1.35
CA LEU A 253 26.20 -4.40 -0.56
C LEU A 253 26.93 -3.59 0.51
N LEU A 254 27.93 -4.20 1.16
CA LEU A 254 28.78 -3.50 2.11
C LEU A 254 29.59 -2.39 1.44
N LEU A 255 30.18 -2.67 0.27
CA LEU A 255 30.88 -1.67 -0.55
C LEU A 255 29.95 -0.50 -0.88
N ARG A 256 28.73 -0.80 -1.29
CA ARG A 256 27.74 0.22 -1.64
C ARG A 256 27.30 1.08 -0.46
N ILE A 257 27.15 0.49 0.73
CA ILE A 257 26.92 1.26 1.95
C ILE A 257 28.06 2.26 2.13
N MET A 258 29.31 1.78 2.04
CA MET A 258 30.49 2.61 2.22
C MET A 258 30.63 3.70 1.15
N GLU A 259 30.37 3.41 -0.13
CA GLU A 259 30.39 4.42 -1.20
C GLU A 259 29.40 5.56 -0.96
N ASN A 260 28.19 5.24 -0.51
CA ASN A 260 27.17 6.23 -0.24
C ASN A 260 27.52 7.08 0.99
N LEU A 261 28.00 6.45 2.06
CA LEU A 261 28.39 7.15 3.27
C LEU A 261 29.63 8.04 3.04
N ILE A 262 30.67 7.53 2.36
CA ILE A 262 31.89 8.30 2.10
C ILE A 262 31.65 9.46 1.15
N THR A 263 30.83 9.26 0.10
CA THR A 263 30.49 10.36 -0.82
C THR A 263 29.77 11.46 -0.04
N ASN A 264 28.81 11.10 0.81
CA ASN A 264 28.11 12.08 1.63
C ASN A 264 29.07 12.78 2.60
N ALA A 265 29.94 12.03 3.29
CA ALA A 265 30.94 12.62 4.17
C ALA A 265 31.80 13.65 3.42
N VAL A 266 32.39 13.29 2.28
CA VAL A 266 33.24 14.18 1.45
C VAL A 266 32.47 15.41 0.92
N ASN A 267 31.21 15.25 0.51
CA ASN A 267 30.41 16.34 -0.05
C ASN A 267 29.98 17.38 1.00
N TYR A 268 29.81 16.96 2.25
CA TYR A 268 29.26 17.81 3.32
C TYR A 268 30.28 18.16 4.41
N SER A 269 31.47 17.54 4.40
CA SER A 269 32.54 17.86 5.33
C SER A 269 33.18 19.21 5.04
N VAL A 270 33.73 19.82 6.09
CA VAL A 270 34.58 21.00 5.94
C VAL A 270 35.89 20.57 5.26
N LYS A 271 36.24 21.19 4.13
CA LYS A 271 37.49 20.90 3.41
C LYS A 271 38.71 20.96 4.33
N GLY A 272 39.63 20.01 4.18
CA GLY A 272 40.85 19.92 5.00
C GLY A 272 40.65 19.27 6.37
N THR A 273 39.44 18.81 6.71
CA THR A 273 39.18 18.01 7.93
C THR A 273 39.33 16.51 7.66
N SER A 274 39.33 15.72 8.74
CA SER A 274 39.35 14.26 8.64
C SER A 274 37.94 13.67 8.54
N ILE A 275 37.84 12.55 7.81
CA ILE A 275 36.70 11.65 7.84
C ILE A 275 37.14 10.41 8.61
N ASN A 276 36.57 10.21 9.78
CA ASN A 276 36.92 9.12 10.68
C ASN A 276 35.93 7.96 10.48
N ILE A 277 36.47 6.78 10.20
CA ILE A 277 35.72 5.55 10.03
C ILE A 277 36.10 4.62 11.17
N LYS A 278 35.14 4.32 12.03
CA LYS A 278 35.33 3.41 13.15
C LYS A 278 34.59 2.13 12.86
N VAL A 279 35.31 1.02 12.89
CA VAL A 279 34.76 -0.32 12.72
C VAL A 279 34.95 -1.07 14.02
N GLU A 280 33.85 -1.38 14.69
CA GLU A 280 33.85 -1.94 16.04
C GLU A 280 32.85 -3.07 16.22
N GLU A 281 33.16 -4.01 17.10
CA GLU A 281 32.21 -5.04 17.53
C GLU A 281 31.56 -4.60 18.84
N ILE A 282 30.21 -4.54 18.87
CA ILE A 282 29.42 -4.24 20.06
C ILE A 282 28.30 -5.26 20.18
N ASN A 283 28.24 -5.97 21.31
CA ASN A 283 27.19 -6.96 21.61
C ASN A 283 27.02 -8.04 20.51
N GLY A 284 28.12 -8.49 19.91
CA GLY A 284 28.09 -9.48 18.82
C GLY A 284 27.50 -8.95 17.50
N MET A 285 27.48 -7.63 17.31
CA MET A 285 27.11 -6.96 16.07
C MET A 285 28.26 -6.11 15.56
N LEU A 286 28.41 -6.06 14.24
CA LEU A 286 29.36 -5.19 13.57
C LEU A 286 28.77 -3.78 13.50
N LYS A 287 29.48 -2.81 14.06
CA LYS A 287 29.12 -1.40 14.00
C LYS A 287 30.17 -0.64 13.21
N ILE A 288 29.71 0.07 12.19
CA ILE A 288 30.51 0.94 11.33
C ILE A 288 30.02 2.37 11.54
N SER A 289 30.90 3.27 11.97
CA SER A 289 30.59 4.67 12.17
C SER A 289 31.43 5.53 11.24
N VAL A 290 30.78 6.31 10.38
CA VAL A 290 31.41 7.33 9.53
C VAL A 290 31.15 8.69 10.15
N ILE A 291 32.22 9.39 10.51
CA ILE A 291 32.17 10.63 11.29
C ILE A 291 32.93 11.72 10.54
N ASN A 292 32.31 12.88 10.35
CA ASN A 292 32.95 14.01 9.71
C ASN A 292 32.54 15.34 10.35
N ASP A 293 33.45 16.32 10.33
CA ASP A 293 33.17 17.69 10.76
C ASP A 293 32.31 18.39 9.70
N VAL A 294 31.26 19.10 10.12
CA VAL A 294 30.36 19.83 9.22
C VAL A 294 30.37 21.32 9.50
N SER A 295 29.95 22.10 8.49
CA SER A 295 29.81 23.55 8.65
C SER A 295 28.76 23.88 9.72
N PRO A 296 28.97 24.92 10.55
CA PRO A 296 27.97 25.41 11.50
C PRO A 296 26.63 25.83 10.86
N ASN A 297 26.61 26.03 9.54
CA ASN A 297 25.42 26.42 8.78
C ASN A 297 24.66 25.22 8.17
N LEU A 298 25.02 23.98 8.53
CA LEU A 298 24.30 22.79 8.07
C LEU A 298 22.89 22.80 8.68
N ASN A 299 21.89 23.06 7.85
CA ASN A 299 20.48 22.97 8.24
C ASN A 299 19.85 21.77 7.55
N VAL A 300 19.63 20.73 8.34
CA VAL A 300 19.15 19.42 7.92
C VAL A 300 18.10 18.93 8.93
N ASN A 301 17.02 18.34 8.42
CA ASN A 301 16.05 17.64 9.24
C ASN A 301 16.47 16.17 9.34
N TRP A 302 17.12 15.81 10.45
CA TRP A 302 17.63 14.46 10.72
C TRP A 302 16.56 13.36 10.68
N ASN A 303 15.28 13.69 10.90
CA ASN A 303 14.20 12.71 10.78
C ASN A 303 13.84 12.40 9.32
N MET A 304 14.29 13.22 8.37
CA MET A 304 13.98 13.08 6.95
C MET A 304 15.20 12.73 6.09
N VAL A 305 16.42 12.66 6.64
CA VAL A 305 17.63 12.42 5.84
C VAL A 305 17.69 11.06 5.17
N THR A 306 16.96 10.08 5.71
CA THR A 306 16.79 8.75 5.11
C THR A 306 15.59 8.69 4.16
N SER A 307 14.76 9.74 4.12
CA SER A 307 13.61 9.82 3.22
C SER A 307 14.07 10.03 1.78
N LYS A 308 13.35 9.38 0.86
CA LYS A 308 13.59 9.44 -0.58
C LYS A 308 13.66 10.92 -1.04
N PHE A 309 14.67 11.25 -1.84
CA PHE A 309 14.86 12.58 -2.45
C PHE A 309 15.06 13.74 -1.47
N TYR A 310 15.24 13.46 -0.18
CA TYR A 310 15.51 14.52 0.78
C TYR A 310 16.88 15.13 0.53
N ARG A 311 16.92 16.46 0.45
CA ARG A 311 18.13 17.25 0.21
C ARG A 311 18.17 18.44 1.17
N GLY A 312 19.23 18.54 1.97
CA GLY A 312 19.45 19.66 2.90
C GLY A 312 19.76 20.97 2.18
N ASN A 313 19.57 22.11 2.84
CA ASN A 313 19.64 23.46 2.22
C ASN A 313 20.97 23.79 1.52
N LEU A 314 22.10 23.21 1.98
CA LEU A 314 23.42 23.42 1.37
C LEU A 314 23.60 22.69 0.02
N SER A 315 22.86 21.61 -0.21
CA SER A 315 22.95 20.83 -1.47
C SER A 315 22.30 21.50 -2.67
N ARG A 316 21.56 22.60 -2.48
CA ARG A 316 21.06 23.46 -3.56
C ARG A 316 22.13 24.39 -4.14
N ARG A 317 23.19 24.68 -3.37
CA ARG A 317 24.31 25.54 -3.81
C ARG A 317 25.50 24.75 -4.35
N ILE A 318 25.68 23.51 -3.90
CA ILE A 318 26.67 22.59 -4.45
C ILE A 318 26.06 21.99 -5.72
N SER A 319 26.36 22.58 -6.87
CA SER A 319 25.95 22.05 -8.17
C SER A 319 26.39 20.59 -8.31
N ASN A 320 25.43 19.73 -8.68
CA ASN A 320 25.63 18.43 -9.33
C ASN A 320 25.94 17.14 -8.53
N ASN A 321 25.93 17.08 -7.19
CA ASN A 321 26.51 15.88 -6.51
C ASN A 321 25.61 15.00 -5.64
N GLY A 322 24.27 15.04 -5.76
CA GLY A 322 23.45 14.07 -5.00
C GLY A 322 22.03 13.88 -5.51
N SER A 323 21.68 12.61 -5.81
CA SER A 323 20.34 12.13 -6.17
C SER A 323 19.33 12.21 -5.01
N GLY A 324 19.79 12.43 -3.78
CA GLY A 324 18.96 12.33 -2.57
C GLY A 324 18.53 10.89 -2.26
N LEU A 325 19.09 9.90 -2.95
CA LEU A 325 18.80 8.48 -2.74
C LEU A 325 19.87 7.76 -1.92
N GLY A 326 21.08 8.30 -1.81
CA GLY A 326 22.22 7.59 -1.21
C GLY A 326 21.96 7.09 0.22
N LEU A 327 21.42 7.93 1.11
CA LEU A 327 21.09 7.52 2.49
C LEU A 327 19.87 6.60 2.58
N THR A 328 18.91 6.74 1.66
CA THR A 328 17.79 5.80 1.54
C THR A 328 18.31 4.42 1.13
N ILE A 329 19.18 4.34 0.13
CA ILE A 329 19.82 3.10 -0.31
C ILE A 329 20.59 2.46 0.83
N VAL A 330 21.35 3.24 1.63
CA VAL A 330 22.02 2.70 2.83
C VAL A 330 21.00 2.12 3.80
N SER A 331 19.93 2.85 4.12
CA SER A 331 18.88 2.39 5.03
C SER A 331 18.22 1.09 4.55
N ASP A 332 17.90 1.01 3.25
CA ASP A 332 17.25 -0.15 2.64
C ASP A 332 18.17 -1.37 2.61
N ILE A 333 19.45 -1.20 2.23
CA ILE A 333 20.45 -2.28 2.26
C ILE A 333 20.66 -2.79 3.68
N VAL A 334 20.82 -1.88 4.65
CA VAL A 334 21.07 -2.26 6.04
C VAL A 334 19.88 -3.02 6.63
N LYS A 335 18.64 -2.58 6.34
CA LYS A 335 17.43 -3.34 6.71
C LYS A 335 17.36 -4.69 6.02
N HIS A 336 17.72 -4.77 4.73
CA HIS A 336 17.76 -6.03 3.99
C HIS A 336 18.80 -7.00 4.56
N LEU A 337 19.90 -6.49 5.10
CA LEU A 337 20.90 -7.24 5.86
C LEU A 337 20.52 -7.43 7.36
N GLY A 338 19.27 -7.22 7.74
CA GLY A 338 18.79 -7.44 9.12
C GLY A 338 19.40 -6.51 10.18
N GLY A 339 19.97 -5.40 9.75
CA GLY A 339 20.65 -4.41 10.59
C GLY A 339 19.83 -3.15 10.86
N ASN A 340 20.49 -2.17 11.49
CA ASN A 340 19.94 -0.84 11.77
C ASN A 340 20.87 0.28 11.29
N PHE A 341 20.27 1.34 10.74
CA PHE A 341 21.00 2.53 10.30
C PHE A 341 20.54 3.75 11.09
N GLU A 342 21.49 4.48 11.68
CA GLU A 342 21.24 5.71 12.42
C GLU A 342 22.13 6.82 11.89
N ILE A 343 21.63 8.04 11.87
CA ILE A 343 22.43 9.21 11.50
C ILE A 343 21.96 10.43 12.29
N GLY A 344 22.91 11.24 12.73
CA GLY A 344 22.63 12.47 13.44
C GLY A 344 23.83 13.38 13.52
N GLU A 345 23.63 14.53 14.15
CA GLU A 345 24.68 15.49 14.44
C GLU A 345 24.87 15.64 15.94
N GLU A 346 26.13 15.60 16.38
CA GLU A 346 26.53 15.88 17.75
C GLU A 346 27.81 16.71 17.72
N ASN A 347 27.85 17.83 18.46
CA ASN A 347 29.03 18.69 18.58
C ASN A 347 29.65 19.13 17.23
N LYS A 348 28.81 19.50 16.25
CA LYS A 348 29.20 19.88 14.88
C LYS A 348 29.86 18.75 14.07
N ARG A 349 29.65 17.51 14.49
CA ARG A 349 30.05 16.32 13.75
C ARG A 349 28.81 15.54 13.35
N VAL A 350 28.77 15.14 12.10
CA VAL A 350 27.77 14.18 11.64
C VAL A 350 28.33 12.79 11.88
N CYS A 351 27.50 11.91 12.42
CA CYS A 351 27.84 10.51 12.64
C CYS A 351 26.75 9.64 12.01
N ALA A 352 27.15 8.88 10.98
CA ALA A 352 26.32 7.84 10.38
C ALA A 352 26.78 6.47 10.90
N LYS A 353 25.88 5.72 11.52
CA LYS A 353 26.13 4.43 12.18
C LYS A 353 25.36 3.34 11.47
N VAL A 354 26.07 2.32 11.01
CA VAL A 354 25.52 1.10 10.42
C VAL A 354 25.79 -0.04 11.40
N ILE A 355 24.74 -0.75 11.80
CA ILE A 355 24.82 -1.88 12.73
C ILE A 355 24.32 -3.12 11.98
N LEU A 356 25.16 -4.14 11.85
CA LEU A 356 24.88 -5.37 11.12
C LEU A 356 25.09 -6.60 12.01
N PRO A 357 24.22 -7.63 11.90
CA PRO A 357 24.45 -8.89 12.59
C PRO A 357 25.59 -9.68 11.94
N TYR A 358 26.37 -10.42 12.73
CA TYR A 358 27.45 -11.28 12.21
C TYR A 358 26.93 -12.48 11.40
N ILE A 359 25.73 -12.94 11.73
CA ILE A 359 25.03 -14.03 11.07
C ILE A 359 23.60 -13.54 10.78
N LEU A 360 23.22 -13.55 9.51
CA LEU A 360 21.83 -13.42 9.09
C LEU A 360 21.11 -14.74 9.38
N ASN A 361 20.05 -14.70 10.19
CA ASN A 361 19.20 -15.86 10.48
C ASN A 361 18.27 -16.20 9.32
#